data_AF-X1QR58-F1
#
_entry.id   AF-X1QR58-F1
#
_cell.length_a   1.000
_cell.length_b   1.000
_cell.length_c   1.000
_cell.angle_alpha   90.00
_cell.angle_beta   90.00
_cell.angle_gamma   90.00
#
_symmetry.space_group_name_H-M   'P 1'
#
loop_
_entity.id
_entity.type
_entity.pdbx_description
1 polymer ?
#
loop_
_entity_poly.entity_id
_entity_poly.type
_entity_poly.pdbx_seq_one_letter_code
_entity_poly.pdbx_strand_id
1 'polypeptide(L)'
;MASDRFGELLPMRMLGATGEKVTMLGLGGAHIGIALDESASEKVIEAAIEGGIRFFDNAYGYAGGLAEERFGKFLVPKYRDISFIMTKTPARDAKTAQEHLETSLKRMNTDYIDLWQIHSINTKEDLDRRLVNGVL
;
A
#
# COMPACT_ATOMS: atom_id res chain seq x y z
N MET A 1 12.40 18.83 -13.70
CA MET A 1 12.23 17.99 -12.50
C MET A 1 12.00 16.55 -12.95
N ALA A 2 11.94 15.55 -12.06
CA ALA A 2 11.58 14.19 -12.47
C ALA A 2 10.12 14.17 -12.95
N SER A 3 9.80 13.37 -13.97
CA SER A 3 8.46 13.28 -14.54
C SER A 3 8.20 11.87 -15.08
N ASP A 4 6.92 11.55 -15.25
CA ASP A 4 6.47 10.37 -15.98
C ASP A 4 5.35 10.75 -16.98
N ARG A 5 4.64 9.76 -17.53
CA ARG A 5 3.58 9.99 -18.53
C ARG A 5 2.33 10.71 -17.98
N PHE A 6 2.25 10.95 -16.67
CA PHE A 6 1.14 11.64 -16.01
C PHE A 6 1.54 12.97 -15.37
N GLY A 7 2.79 13.43 -15.57
CA GLY A 7 3.21 14.78 -15.21
C GLY A 7 4.50 14.84 -14.40
N GLU A 8 4.74 16.01 -13.80
CA GLU A 8 5.87 16.22 -12.91
C GLU A 8 5.68 15.45 -11.60
N LEU A 9 6.76 14.83 -11.11
CA LEU A 9 6.76 14.13 -9.84
C LEU A 9 7.11 15.09 -8.71
N LEU A 10 6.53 14.83 -7.53
CA LEU A 10 7.07 15.40 -6.31
C LEU A 10 8.54 14.96 -6.11
N PRO A 11 9.35 15.74 -5.38
CA PRO A 11 10.72 15.36 -5.12
C PRO A 11 10.81 13.96 -4.51
N MET A 12 11.70 13.15 -5.08
CA MET A 12 11.88 11.76 -4.66
C MET A 12 12.89 11.68 -3.50
N ARG A 13 12.74 10.67 -2.64
CA ARG A 13 13.65 10.35 -1.53
C ARG A 13 13.93 8.85 -1.51
N MET A 14 15.12 8.49 -1.06
CA MET A 14 15.50 7.09 -0.89
C MET A 14 14.76 6.50 0.30
N LEU A 15 14.17 5.33 0.12
CA LEU A 15 13.44 4.62 1.16
C LEU A 15 14.42 3.86 2.06
N GLY A 16 14.92 4.51 3.10
CA GLY A 16 15.90 3.91 4.01
C GLY A 16 17.14 3.42 3.25
N ALA A 17 17.49 2.14 3.45
CA ALA A 17 18.62 1.49 2.80
C ALA A 17 18.21 0.51 1.68
N THR A 18 16.97 0.56 1.18
CA THR A 18 16.46 -0.41 0.20
C THR A 18 17.00 -0.19 -1.21
N GLY A 19 17.51 1.00 -1.52
CA GLY A 19 17.86 1.42 -2.88
C GLY A 19 16.68 1.96 -3.70
N GLU A 20 15.45 1.80 -3.20
CA GLU A 20 14.24 2.32 -3.84
C GLU A 20 14.07 3.82 -3.63
N LYS A 21 13.47 4.50 -4.60
CA LYS A 21 13.10 5.92 -4.50
C LYS A 21 11.60 6.06 -4.55
N VAL A 22 11.04 6.77 -3.56
CA VAL A 22 9.61 7.07 -3.47
C VAL A 22 9.38 8.58 -3.44
N THR A 23 8.18 9.02 -3.80
CA THR A 23 7.81 10.43 -3.65
C THR A 23 7.86 10.84 -2.19
N MET A 24 8.34 12.06 -1.89
CA MET A 24 8.51 12.53 -0.51
C MET A 24 7.18 12.63 0.27
N LEU A 25 6.05 12.64 -0.44
CA LEU A 25 4.71 12.48 0.11
C LEU A 25 4.08 11.22 -0.50
N GLY A 26 3.26 10.54 0.30
CA GLY A 26 2.46 9.39 -0.12
C GLY A 26 0.98 9.58 0.19
N LEU A 27 0.12 8.82 -0.49
CA LEU A 27 -1.31 8.79 -0.24
C LEU A 27 -1.66 7.67 0.76
N GLY A 28 -2.30 8.04 1.88
CA GLY A 28 -2.74 7.10 2.91
C GLY A 28 -4.06 6.40 2.60
N GLY A 29 -4.05 5.07 2.47
CA GLY A 29 -5.20 4.25 2.09
C GLY A 29 -6.34 4.17 3.12
N ALA A 30 -6.10 4.48 4.39
CA ALA A 30 -7.15 4.45 5.41
C ALA A 30 -8.34 5.36 5.05
N HIS A 31 -8.06 6.59 4.58
CA HIS A 31 -9.09 7.54 4.15
C HIS A 31 -9.78 7.11 2.85
N ILE A 32 -9.08 6.35 2.02
CA ILE A 32 -9.63 5.78 0.78
C ILE A 32 -10.68 4.73 1.10
N GLY A 33 -10.54 3.97 2.18
CA GLY A 33 -11.59 3.05 2.65
C GLY A 33 -12.76 3.73 3.37
N ILE A 34 -12.53 4.89 4.01
CA ILE A 34 -13.51 5.59 4.88
C ILE A 34 -14.25 6.72 4.14
N ALA A 35 -13.83 7.08 2.93
CA ALA A 35 -14.46 8.16 2.16
C ALA A 35 -15.99 7.97 2.04
N LEU A 36 -16.71 9.11 2.12
CA LEU A 36 -18.18 9.18 2.17
C LEU A 36 -18.86 8.39 1.06
N ASP A 37 -18.24 8.36 -0.13
CA ASP A 37 -18.65 7.51 -1.23
C ASP A 37 -17.45 7.03 -2.06
N GLU A 38 -17.73 6.11 -2.99
CA GLU A 38 -16.73 5.51 -3.86
C GLU A 38 -16.13 6.51 -4.87
N SER A 39 -16.93 7.46 -5.39
CA SER A 39 -16.46 8.46 -6.34
C SER A 39 -15.45 9.42 -5.70
N ALA A 40 -15.65 9.77 -4.44
CA ALA A 40 -14.70 10.56 -3.66
C ALA A 40 -13.35 9.84 -3.52
N SER A 41 -13.36 8.51 -3.38
CA SER A 41 -12.13 7.71 -3.30
C SER A 41 -11.33 7.77 -4.61
N GLU A 42 -12.02 7.61 -5.74
CA GLU A 42 -11.41 7.77 -7.07
C GLU A 42 -10.82 9.17 -7.23
N LYS A 43 -11.57 10.23 -6.94
CA LYS A 43 -11.10 11.62 -7.05
C LYS A 43 -9.85 11.90 -6.22
N VAL A 44 -9.74 11.32 -5.02
CA VAL A 44 -8.54 11.48 -4.18
C VAL A 44 -7.34 10.78 -4.82
N ILE A 45 -7.52 9.59 -5.40
CA ILE A 45 -6.45 8.88 -6.11
C ILE A 45 -6.00 9.68 -7.33
N GLU A 46 -6.94 10.17 -8.14
CA GLU A 46 -6.65 10.97 -9.33
C GLU A 46 -5.91 12.28 -8.95
N ALA A 47 -6.38 13.00 -7.93
CA ALA A 47 -5.72 14.21 -7.45
C ALA A 47 -4.31 13.94 -6.91
N ALA A 48 -4.06 12.78 -6.28
CA ALA A 48 -2.73 12.40 -5.85
C ALA A 48 -1.80 12.15 -7.06
N ILE A 49 -2.29 11.47 -8.09
CA ILE A 49 -1.53 11.23 -9.32
C ILE A 49 -1.21 12.55 -10.03
N GLU A 50 -2.19 13.43 -10.22
CA GLU A 50 -2.03 14.76 -10.81
C GLU A 50 -1.04 15.63 -10.01
N GLY A 51 -1.07 15.52 -8.67
CA GLY A 51 -0.15 16.20 -7.77
C GLY A 51 1.27 15.61 -7.72
N GLY A 52 1.57 14.58 -8.52
CA GLY A 52 2.89 13.99 -8.62
C GLY A 52 3.24 12.97 -7.53
N ILE A 53 2.27 12.43 -6.79
CA ILE A 53 2.46 11.34 -5.82
C ILE A 53 2.52 10.00 -6.54
N ARG A 54 3.48 9.15 -6.16
CA ARG A 54 3.63 7.76 -6.65
C ARG A 54 3.81 6.74 -5.53
N PHE A 55 3.74 7.17 -4.28
CA PHE A 55 3.88 6.31 -3.11
C PHE A 55 2.51 6.11 -2.44
N PHE A 56 2.03 4.88 -2.38
CA PHE A 56 0.66 4.56 -1.95
C PHE A 56 0.68 3.58 -0.78
N ASP A 57 0.10 4.01 0.33
CA ASP A 57 0.01 3.22 1.56
C ASP A 57 -1.33 2.51 1.69
N ASN A 58 -1.31 1.27 2.16
CA ASN A 58 -2.52 0.53 2.51
C ASN A 58 -2.29 -0.41 3.71
N ALA A 59 -3.32 -1.10 4.16
CA ALA A 59 -3.22 -2.21 5.10
C ALA A 59 -4.39 -3.17 4.91
N TYR A 60 -4.14 -4.47 5.15
CA TYR A 60 -5.10 -5.56 4.99
C TYR A 60 -6.47 -5.29 5.66
N GLY A 61 -6.45 -4.62 6.82
CA GLY A 61 -7.64 -4.35 7.62
C GLY A 61 -8.31 -2.99 7.40
N TYR A 62 -7.75 -2.10 6.58
CA TYR A 62 -8.33 -0.76 6.40
C TYR A 62 -9.73 -0.84 5.80
N ALA A 63 -10.70 -0.31 6.53
CA ALA A 63 -12.14 -0.39 6.22
C ALA A 63 -12.61 -1.82 5.86
N GLY A 64 -12.11 -2.83 6.58
CA GLY A 64 -12.49 -4.23 6.33
C GLY A 64 -11.96 -4.80 5.00
N GLY A 65 -10.94 -4.17 4.40
CA GLY A 65 -10.37 -4.55 3.11
C GLY A 65 -10.82 -3.67 1.94
N LEU A 66 -11.83 -2.82 2.14
CA LEU A 66 -12.38 -1.96 1.10
C LEU A 66 -11.35 -0.97 0.53
N ALA A 67 -10.37 -0.54 1.34
CA ALA A 67 -9.30 0.32 0.86
C ALA A 67 -8.44 -0.36 -0.23
N GLU A 68 -8.13 -1.65 -0.07
CA GLU A 68 -7.38 -2.44 -1.06
C GLU A 68 -8.22 -2.67 -2.32
N GLU A 69 -9.52 -2.95 -2.17
CA GLU A 69 -10.46 -3.11 -3.29
C GLU A 69 -10.59 -1.82 -4.11
N ARG A 70 -10.64 -0.66 -3.45
CA ARG A 70 -10.67 0.65 -4.12
C ARG A 70 -9.36 0.95 -4.85
N PHE A 71 -8.20 0.58 -4.29
CA PHE A 71 -6.94 0.65 -5.04
C PHE A 71 -6.95 -0.28 -6.27
N GLY A 72 -7.47 -1.50 -6.13
CA GLY A 72 -7.58 -2.43 -7.25
C GLY A 72 -8.56 -1.98 -8.34
N LYS A 73 -9.54 -1.16 -7.98
CA LYS A 73 -10.50 -0.59 -8.93
C LYS A 73 -10.00 0.69 -9.60
N PHE A 74 -9.36 1.60 -8.87
CA PHE A 74 -9.08 2.96 -9.35
C PHE A 74 -7.59 3.26 -9.58
N LEU A 75 -6.69 2.67 -8.79
CA LEU A 75 -5.25 2.93 -8.89
C LEU A 75 -4.58 1.96 -9.87
N VAL A 76 -4.65 0.65 -9.57
CA VAL A 76 -3.87 -0.38 -10.25
C VAL A 76 -4.14 -0.48 -11.75
N PRO A 77 -5.39 -0.45 -12.25
CA PRO A 77 -5.66 -0.63 -13.68
C PRO A 77 -5.04 0.46 -14.58
N LYS A 78 -4.79 1.65 -14.03
CA LYS A 78 -4.31 2.82 -14.78
C LYS A 78 -2.84 3.15 -14.47
N TYR A 79 -2.40 2.89 -13.24
CA TYR A 79 -1.19 3.49 -12.67
C TYR A 79 -0.22 2.47 -12.07
N ARG A 80 -0.45 1.16 -12.20
CA ARG A 80 0.37 0.16 -11.49
C ARG A 80 1.87 0.27 -11.77
N ASP A 81 2.27 0.51 -13.00
CA ASP A 81 3.67 0.55 -13.45
C ASP A 81 4.45 1.78 -12.97
N ILE A 82 3.74 2.84 -12.55
CA ILE A 82 4.34 4.05 -11.96
C ILE A 82 4.16 4.09 -10.44
N SER A 83 3.38 3.18 -9.86
CA SER A 83 3.01 3.22 -8.44
C SER A 83 3.93 2.34 -7.62
N PHE A 84 4.45 2.88 -6.52
CA PHE A 84 5.03 2.12 -5.44
C PHE A 84 3.96 1.89 -4.37
N ILE A 85 3.42 0.68 -4.32
CA ILE A 85 2.31 0.29 -3.44
C ILE A 85 2.84 -0.50 -2.25
N MET A 86 2.44 -0.08 -1.05
CA MET A 86 2.65 -0.87 0.16
C MET A 86 1.34 -1.32 0.79
N THR A 87 1.34 -2.51 1.38
CA THR A 87 0.29 -2.96 2.30
C THR A 87 0.89 -3.56 3.56
N LYS A 88 0.06 -3.77 4.57
CA LYS A 88 0.46 -4.21 5.90
C LYS A 88 -0.39 -5.38 6.36
N THR A 89 0.24 -6.39 6.96
CA THR A 89 -0.44 -7.52 7.58
C THR A 89 -0.36 -7.46 9.11
N PRO A 90 -1.45 -7.73 9.84
CA PRO A 90 -1.40 -7.96 11.28
C PRO A 90 -1.09 -9.42 11.65
N ALA A 91 -0.95 -10.33 10.66
CA ALA A 91 -0.82 -11.77 10.86
C ALA A 91 0.29 -12.15 11.84
N ARG A 92 0.07 -13.16 12.70
CA ARG A 92 1.03 -13.60 13.73
C ARG A 92 1.67 -14.95 13.45
N ASP A 93 1.34 -15.57 12.32
CA ASP A 93 1.90 -16.83 11.83
C ASP A 93 2.00 -16.82 10.30
N ALA A 94 2.90 -17.64 9.76
CA ALA A 94 3.21 -17.70 8.33
C ALA A 94 1.98 -18.02 7.47
N LYS A 95 1.10 -18.91 7.94
CA LYS A 95 -0.09 -19.33 7.20
C LYS A 95 -1.05 -18.15 7.02
N THR A 96 -1.41 -17.46 8.10
CA THR A 96 -2.27 -16.28 8.02
C THR A 96 -1.59 -15.13 7.27
N ALA A 97 -0.26 -14.99 7.35
CA ALA A 97 0.47 -14.01 6.56
C ALA A 97 0.31 -14.29 5.05
N GLN A 98 0.51 -15.54 4.62
CA GLN A 98 0.31 -15.96 3.23
C GLN A 98 -1.13 -15.71 2.76
N GLU A 99 -2.13 -16.10 3.55
CA GLU A 99 -3.55 -15.87 3.24
C GLU A 99 -3.87 -14.37 3.09
N HIS A 100 -3.28 -13.52 3.95
CA HIS A 100 -3.43 -12.07 3.84
C HIS A 100 -2.79 -11.53 2.56
N LEU A 101 -1.58 -11.97 2.19
CA LEU A 101 -0.91 -11.53 0.98
C LEU A 101 -1.72 -11.89 -0.27
N GLU A 102 -2.17 -13.14 -0.39
CA GLU A 102 -2.99 -13.60 -1.51
C GLU A 102 -4.30 -12.81 -1.63
N THR A 103 -4.94 -12.54 -0.50
CA THR A 103 -6.17 -11.75 -0.46
C THR A 103 -5.92 -10.29 -0.84
N SER A 104 -4.84 -9.67 -0.34
CA SER A 104 -4.45 -8.31 -0.70
C SER A 104 -4.15 -8.18 -2.19
N LEU A 105 -3.39 -9.12 -2.78
CA LEU A 105 -3.11 -9.17 -4.21
C LEU A 105 -4.40 -9.27 -5.03
N LYS A 106 -5.32 -10.15 -4.63
CA LYS A 106 -6.63 -10.29 -5.26
C LYS A 106 -7.47 -9.01 -5.19
N ARG A 107 -7.55 -8.37 -4.01
CA ARG A 107 -8.32 -7.13 -3.81
C ARG A 107 -7.75 -5.98 -4.63
N MET A 108 -6.41 -5.83 -4.63
CA MET A 108 -5.72 -4.80 -5.41
C MET A 108 -5.60 -5.14 -6.89
N ASN A 109 -6.05 -6.31 -7.34
CA ASN A 109 -5.99 -6.74 -8.73
C ASN A 109 -4.57 -6.61 -9.33
N THR A 110 -3.56 -7.02 -8.57
CA THR A 110 -2.14 -7.01 -8.97
C THR A 110 -1.46 -8.31 -8.55
N ASP A 111 -0.38 -8.64 -9.23
CA ASP A 111 0.46 -9.82 -9.02
C ASP A 111 1.62 -9.59 -8.04
N TYR A 112 1.93 -8.34 -7.67
CA TYR A 112 2.96 -8.02 -6.68
C TYR A 112 2.67 -6.74 -5.89
N ILE A 113 3.27 -6.65 -4.70
CA ILE A 113 3.31 -5.46 -3.83
C ILE A 113 4.77 -5.03 -3.68
N ASP A 114 5.04 -3.74 -3.80
CA ASP A 114 6.41 -3.20 -3.78
C ASP A 114 7.03 -3.24 -2.37
N LEU A 115 6.20 -3.09 -1.34
CA LEU A 115 6.60 -3.21 0.06
C LEU A 115 5.49 -3.83 0.91
N TRP A 116 5.78 -4.96 1.55
CA TRP A 116 4.88 -5.60 2.49
C TRP A 116 5.44 -5.53 3.91
N GLN A 117 4.61 -5.07 4.87
CA GLN A 117 5.06 -4.78 6.23
C GLN A 117 4.22 -5.51 7.29
N ILE A 118 4.81 -5.68 8.46
CA ILE A 118 4.08 -5.97 9.68
C ILE A 118 3.44 -4.69 10.19
N HIS A 119 2.12 -4.68 10.33
CA HIS A 119 1.36 -3.47 10.64
C HIS A 119 1.75 -2.86 12.00
N SER A 120 1.93 -3.70 13.00
CA SER A 120 2.44 -3.28 14.31
C SER A 120 3.06 -4.44 15.06
N ILE A 121 4.06 -4.12 15.89
CA ILE A 121 4.62 -4.99 16.92
C ILE A 121 4.30 -4.31 18.24
N ASN A 122 3.56 -4.99 19.10
CA ASN A 122 3.01 -4.37 20.31
C ASN A 122 3.85 -4.64 21.56
N THR A 123 4.50 -5.80 21.62
CA THR A 123 5.38 -6.19 22.73
C THR A 123 6.56 -7.00 22.22
N LYS A 124 7.56 -7.22 23.07
CA LYS A 124 8.68 -8.12 22.76
C LYS A 124 8.19 -9.54 22.49
N GLU A 125 7.22 -10.03 23.26
CA GLU A 125 6.65 -11.36 23.10
C GLU A 125 5.89 -11.52 21.78
N ASP A 126 5.25 -10.45 21.27
CA ASP A 126 4.62 -10.42 19.94
C ASP A 126 5.69 -10.60 18.84
N LEU A 127 6.83 -9.91 18.96
CA LEU A 127 7.98 -10.09 18.06
C LEU A 127 8.53 -11.52 18.14
N ASP A 128 8.86 -12.01 19.34
CA ASP A 128 9.45 -13.33 19.53
C ASP A 128 8.54 -14.43 18.95
N ARG A 129 7.22 -14.33 19.15
CA ARG A 129 6.25 -15.28 18.58
C ARG A 129 6.23 -15.24 17.05
N ARG A 130 6.28 -14.04 16.45
CA ARG A 130 6.27 -13.89 14.97
C ARG A 130 7.52 -14.49 14.33
N LEU A 131 8.68 -14.36 14.98
CA LEU A 131 9.93 -15.02 14.55
C LEU A 131 9.78 -16.55 14.60
N VAL A 132 9.30 -17.10 15.72
CA VAL A 132 9.09 -18.55 15.88
C VAL A 132 8.05 -19.09 14.90
N ASN A 133 6.99 -18.32 14.63
CA ASN A 133 5.90 -18.73 13.75
C ASN A 133 6.16 -18.46 12.25
N GLY A 134 7.37 -18.03 11.88
CA GLY A 134 7.80 -17.88 10.48
C GLY A 134 7.20 -16.69 9.73
N VAL A 135 6.84 -15.61 10.42
CA VAL A 135 6.33 -14.38 9.79
C VAL A 135 7.45 -13.43 9.40
N LEU A 136 8.53 -13.42 10.18
CA LEU A 136 9.69 -12.53 10.08
C LEU A 136 10.97 -13.32 9.84
#